data_AF-A0A7C6DIU1-F1
#
_entry.id   AF-A0A7C6DIU1-F1
#
_cell.length_a   1.000
_cell.length_b   1.000
_cell.length_c   1.000
_cell.angle_alpha   90.00
_cell.angle_beta   90.00
_cell.angle_gamma   90.00
#
_symmetry.space_group_name_H-M   'P 1'
#
loop_
_entity.id
_entity.type
_entity.pdbx_description
1 polymer ?
#
loop_
_entity_poly.entity_id
_entity_poly.type
_entity_poly.pdbx_seq_one_letter_code
_entity_poly.pdbx_strand_id
1 'polypeptide(L)'
;AYVGASLPLLLLFAIYPQPFGQIINREFVAEEVVRTLVGSLGLVAAVPITTLIACGLTGRGISPTPAPGSIEPPRREDRQVD
;
A
#
# COMPACT_ATOMS: atom_id res chain seq x y z
N ALA A 1 -8.89 0.28 -19.91
CA ALA A 1 -8.82 0.13 -18.44
C ALA A 1 -9.44 -1.19 -17.97
N TYR A 2 -10.72 -1.47 -18.23
CA TYR A 2 -11.45 -2.58 -17.59
C TYR A 2 -11.26 -3.99 -18.19
N VAL A 3 -10.95 -4.10 -19.47
CA VAL A 3 -10.83 -5.40 -20.17
C VAL A 3 -9.67 -6.23 -19.62
N GLY A 4 -8.55 -5.60 -19.23
CA GLY A 4 -7.38 -6.31 -18.69
C GLY A 4 -7.63 -6.98 -17.34
N ALA A 5 -8.35 -6.31 -16.43
CA ALA A 5 -8.74 -6.88 -15.14
C ALA A 5 -9.82 -7.96 -15.28
N SER A 6 -10.62 -7.90 -16.34
CA SER A 6 -11.68 -8.89 -16.61
C SER A 6 -11.21 -10.04 -17.50
N LEU A 7 -9.95 -10.02 -17.97
CA LEU A 7 -9.41 -10.97 -18.94
C LEU A 7 -9.53 -12.45 -18.49
N PRO A 8 -9.28 -12.81 -17.22
CA PRO A 8 -9.48 -14.18 -16.74
C PRO A 8 -10.95 -14.63 -16.86
N LEU A 9 -11.89 -13.75 -16.47
CA LEU A 9 -13.32 -14.02 -16.59
C LEU A 9 -13.78 -14.08 -18.05
N LEU A 10 -13.24 -13.21 -18.92
CA LEU A 10 -13.56 -13.21 -20.35
C LEU A 10 -13.09 -14.50 -21.05
N LEU A 11 -11.88 -14.99 -20.73
CA LEU A 11 -11.38 -16.26 -21.24
C LEU A 11 -12.22 -17.44 -20.74
N LEU A 12 -12.60 -17.43 -19.45
CA LEU A 12 -13.47 -18.46 -18.87
C LEU A 12 -14.83 -18.52 -19.58
N PHE A 13 -15.45 -17.37 -19.86
CA PHE A 13 -16.73 -17.32 -20.58
C PHE A 13 -16.60 -17.69 -22.06
N ALA A 14 -15.46 -17.39 -22.70
CA ALA A 14 -15.20 -17.76 -24.08
C ALA A 14 -15.12 -19.29 -24.28
N ILE A 15 -14.60 -20.03 -23.29
CA ILE A 15 -14.37 -21.48 -23.41
C ILE A 15 -15.42 -22.34 -22.67
N TYR A 16 -16.22 -21.76 -21.77
CA TYR A 16 -17.29 -22.46 -21.06
C TYR A 16 -18.66 -21.77 -21.22
N PRO A 17 -19.44 -22.14 -22.26
CA PRO A 17 -20.83 -21.69 -22.42
C PRO A 17 -21.75 -22.51 -21.49
N GLN A 18 -21.95 -21.99 -20.27
CA GLN A 18 -22.81 -22.59 -19.24
C GLN A 18 -23.91 -21.60 -18.82
N PRO A 19 -25.04 -22.06 -18.27
CA PRO A 19 -26.09 -21.16 -17.77
C PRO A 19 -25.55 -20.28 -16.64
N PHE A 20 -25.96 -19.01 -16.61
CA PHE A 20 -25.43 -17.97 -15.70
C PHE A 20 -25.42 -18.38 -14.23
N GLY A 21 -26.47 -19.09 -13.76
CA GLY A 21 -26.55 -19.57 -12.38
C GLY A 21 -25.47 -20.59 -11.99
N GLN A 22 -24.96 -21.37 -12.93
CA GLN A 22 -23.83 -22.27 -12.67
C GLN A 22 -22.48 -21.53 -12.72
N ILE A 23 -22.39 -20.48 -13.54
CA ILE A 23 -21.16 -19.68 -13.69
C ILE A 23 -20.78 -18.98 -12.38
N ILE A 24 -21.75 -18.32 -11.73
CA ILE A 24 -21.51 -17.58 -10.47
C ILE A 24 -21.05 -18.49 -9.32
N ASN A 25 -21.41 -19.78 -9.36
CA ASN A 25 -21.03 -20.75 -8.33
C ASN A 25 -19.69 -21.45 -8.62
N ARG A 26 -18.97 -21.08 -9.69
CA ARG A 26 -17.67 -21.68 -10.00
C ARG A 26 -16.56 -21.14 -9.11
N GLU A 27 -15.65 -22.04 -8.75
CA GLU A 27 -14.41 -21.75 -8.04
C GLU A 27 -13.63 -20.59 -8.69
N PHE A 28 -13.40 -20.63 -10.00
CA PHE A 28 -12.69 -19.56 -10.72
C PHE A 28 -13.33 -18.18 -10.60
N VAL A 29 -14.67 -18.10 -10.58
CA VAL A 29 -15.37 -16.81 -10.44
C VAL A 29 -15.24 -16.31 -9.01
N ALA A 30 -15.44 -17.19 -8.03
CA ALA A 30 -15.25 -16.85 -6.62
C ALA A 30 -13.80 -16.41 -6.33
N GLU A 31 -12.82 -17.12 -6.89
CA GLU A 31 -11.40 -16.81 -6.78
C GLU A 31 -11.09 -15.41 -7.30
N GLU A 32 -11.54 -15.06 -8.50
CA GLU A 32 -11.24 -13.75 -9.09
C GLU A 32 -11.89 -12.61 -8.30
N VAL A 33 -13.13 -12.81 -7.82
CA VAL A 33 -13.81 -11.84 -6.95
C VAL A 33 -13.02 -11.66 -5.65
N VAL A 34 -12.67 -12.74 -4.96
CA VAL A 34 -11.90 -12.68 -3.71
C VAL A 34 -10.52 -12.06 -3.95
N ARG A 35 -9.83 -12.43 -5.03
CA ARG A 35 -8.52 -11.87 -5.42
C ARG A 35 -8.59 -10.35 -5.61
N THR A 36 -9.62 -9.87 -6.31
CA THR A 36 -9.81 -8.43 -6.55
C THR A 36 -10.11 -7.69 -5.24
N LEU A 37 -10.97 -8.28 -4.39
CA LEU A 37 -11.30 -7.74 -3.07
C LEU A 37 -10.07 -7.65 -2.16
N VAL A 38 -9.34 -8.76 -2.01
CA VAL A 38 -8.12 -8.83 -1.19
C VAL A 38 -7.05 -7.89 -1.74
N GLY A 39 -6.88 -7.82 -3.06
CA GLY A 39 -5.96 -6.88 -3.69
C GLY A 39 -6.28 -5.42 -3.34
N SER A 40 -7.56 -5.05 -3.38
CA SER A 40 -8.00 -3.69 -3.00
C SER A 40 -7.79 -3.39 -1.51
N LEU A 41 -8.08 -4.35 -0.63
CA LEU A 41 -7.87 -4.21 0.81
C LEU A 41 -6.39 -4.10 1.15
N GLY A 42 -5.54 -4.91 0.50
CA GLY A 42 -4.09 -4.81 0.62
C GLY A 42 -3.57 -3.45 0.18
N LEU A 43 -4.11 -2.88 -0.91
CA LEU A 43 -3.76 -1.54 -1.37
C LEU A 43 -4.11 -0.45 -0.34
N VAL A 44 -5.32 -0.51 0.22
CA VAL A 44 -5.76 0.43 1.28
C VAL A 44 -4.92 0.27 2.55
N ALA A 45 -4.57 -0.97 2.91
CA ALA A 45 -3.76 -1.27 4.08
C ALA A 45 -2.26 -0.93 3.88
N ALA A 46 -1.76 -0.80 2.65
CA ALA A 46 -0.35 -0.57 2.38
C ALA A 46 0.18 0.72 3.03
N VAL A 47 -0.57 1.82 2.99
CA VAL A 47 -0.17 3.11 3.58
C VAL A 47 -0.06 3.05 5.12
N PRO A 48 -1.07 2.59 5.88
CA PRO A 48 -0.95 2.50 7.33
C PRO A 48 0.13 1.48 7.74
N ILE A 49 0.25 0.34 7.05
CA ILE A 49 1.28 -0.66 7.36
C ILE A 49 2.69 -0.07 7.19
N THR A 50 2.97 0.57 6.05
CA THR A 50 4.29 1.18 5.79
C THR A 50 4.61 2.29 6.77
N THR A 51 3.62 3.09 7.16
CA THR A 51 3.78 4.15 8.17
C THR A 51 4.14 3.57 9.54
N LEU A 52 3.43 2.54 9.98
CA LEU A 52 3.72 1.85 11.24
C LEU A 52 5.15 1.29 11.27
N ILE A 53 5.59 0.68 10.18
CA ILE A 53 6.97 0.18 10.03
C ILE A 53 7.97 1.33 10.10
N ALA A 54 7.75 2.40 9.34
CA ALA A 54 8.65 3.57 9.30
C ALA A 54 8.80 4.25 10.68
N CYS A 55 7.68 4.43 11.41
CA CYS A 55 7.70 4.95 12.77
C CYS A 55 8.45 4.00 13.73
N GLY A 56 8.19 2.70 13.64
CA GLY A 56 8.87 1.69 14.47
C GLY A 56 10.38 1.60 14.23
N LEU A 57 10.85 1.88 13.02
CA LEU A 57 12.27 1.97 12.67
C LEU A 57 12.88 3.30 13.12
N THR A 58 12.21 4.43 12.88
CA THR A 58 12.69 5.77 13.26
C THR A 58 12.84 5.94 14.76
N GLY A 59 11.91 5.39 15.55
CA GLY A 59 11.98 5.39 17.01
C GLY A 59 13.20 4.67 17.58
N ARG A 60 13.97 3.94 16.77
CA ARG A 60 15.19 3.23 17.18
C ARG A 60 16.50 4.01 16.96
N GLY A 61 16.46 5.26 16.50
CA GLY A 61 17.64 6.16 16.52
C GLY A 61 17.97 6.88 15.22
N ILE A 62 17.01 7.55 14.60
CA ILE A 62 17.27 8.53 13.54
C ILE A 62 17.32 9.93 14.16
N SER A 63 18.50 10.55 14.16
CA SER A 63 18.64 11.98 14.43
C SER A 63 18.17 12.75 13.18
N PRO A 64 17.23 13.69 13.31
CA PRO A 64 16.82 14.51 12.17
C PRO A 64 18.02 15.32 11.66
N THR A 65 18.41 15.07 10.40
CA THR A 65 19.40 15.91 9.71
C THR A 65 18.84 17.32 9.55
N PRO A 66 19.57 18.38 9.94
CA PRO A 66 19.12 19.76 9.79
C PRO A 66 18.73 20.08 8.35
N ALA A 67 17.66 20.86 8.17
CA ALA A 67 17.19 21.26 6.85
C ALA A 67 18.26 22.13 6.14
N PRO A 68 18.54 21.90 4.84
CA PRO A 68 19.45 22.74 4.07
C PRO A 68 18.96 24.20 4.08
N GLY A 69 19.77 25.11 4.61
CA GLY A 69 19.43 26.54 4.72
C GLY A 69 18.87 26.98 6.08
N SER A 70 18.80 26.08 7.07
CA SER A 70 18.63 26.52 8.46
C SER A 70 19.87 27.29 8.89
N ILE A 71 19.71 28.58 9.20
CA ILE A 71 20.75 29.33 9.91
C ILE A 71 20.75 28.77 11.32
N GLU A 72 21.76 27.97 11.64
CA GLU A 72 22.04 27.54 13.01
C GLU A 72 22.09 28.83 13.86
N PRO A 73 21.19 29.02 14.84
CA PRO A 73 21.24 30.20 15.69
C PRO A 73 22.62 30.19 16.37
N PRO A 74 23.29 31.35 16.48
CA PRO A 74 24.63 31.42 17.05
C PRO A 74 24.61 30.74 18.42
N ARG A 75 25.33 29.61 18.53
CA ARG A 75 25.58 28.95 19.79
C ARG A 75 26.09 30.05 20.72
N ARG A 76 25.34 30.31 21.78
CA ARG A 76 25.75 31.28 22.81
C ARG A 76 26.95 30.66 23.52
N GLU A 77 28.10 30.79 22.88
CA GLU A 77 29.40 30.50 23.44
C GLU A 77 29.55 31.46 24.63
N ASP A 78 29.43 30.88 25.81
CA ASP A 78 30.20 31.28 26.98
C ASP A 78 30.12 32.75 27.34
N ARG A 79 28.91 33.21 27.68
CA ARG A 79 28.76 34.17 28.79
C ARG A 79 29.00 33.45 30.12
N GLN A 80 30.12 32.72 30.20
CA GLN A 80 30.81 32.44 31.45
C GLN A 80 31.60 33.71 31.76
N VAL A 81 30.82 34.71 32.15
CA VAL A 81 31.30 35.77 33.02
C VAL A 81 31.42 35.09 34.39
N ASP A 82 32.60 35.26 34.98
CA ASP A 82 33.05 34.82 36.32
C ASP A 82 33.95 33.57 36.37
#